data_AF-A0A139QPZ9-F1
#
_entry.id   AF-A0A139QPZ9-F1
#
_cell.length_a   1.000
_cell.length_b   1.000
_cell.length_c   1.000
_cell.angle_alpha   90.00
_cell.angle_beta   90.00
_cell.angle_gamma   90.00
#
_symmetry.space_group_name_H-M   'P 1'
#
loop_
_entity.id
_entity.type
_entity.pdbx_description
1 polymer ?
#
loop_
_entity_poly.entity_id
_entity_poly.type
_entity_poly.pdbx_seq_one_letter_code
_entity_poly.pdbx_strand_id
1 'polypeptide(L)' 'MLIDKVYANYYLEQEGELDNYNIISSEFDGEDFAVGARKADKTLVKKINQAFKKLYQDGTFQEISNKWFGEDVATDDVKN' A
#
# COMPACT_ATOMS: atom_id res chain seq x y z
N MET A 1 -5.06 -0.90 21.31
CA MET A 1 -5.37 -2.03 20.41
C MET A 1 -4.31 -2.04 19.33
N LEU A 2 -3.81 -3.22 18.95
CA LEU A 2 -2.92 -3.35 17.79
C LEU A 2 -3.80 -3.71 16.60
N ILE A 3 -3.79 -2.88 15.56
CA ILE A 3 -4.61 -3.02 14.36
C ILE A 3 -3.80 -2.51 13.17
N ASP A 4 -4.03 -3.10 12.00
CA ASP A 4 -3.37 -2.67 10.77
C ASP A 4 -3.66 -1.20 10.46
N LYS A 5 -2.59 -0.42 10.22
CA LYS A 5 -2.67 1.03 9.93
C LYS A 5 -3.64 1.32 8.78
N VAL A 6 -3.60 0.49 7.73
CA VAL A 6 -4.47 0.63 6.55
C VAL A 6 -5.95 0.49 6.90
N TYR A 7 -6.29 -0.46 7.78
CA TYR A 7 -7.66 -0.65 8.23
C TYR A 7 -8.14 0.46 9.16
N ALA A 8 -7.28 0.88 10.09
CA ALA A 8 -7.58 1.98 11.01
C ALA A 8 -7.80 3.31 10.28
N ASN A 9 -6.93 3.66 9.33
CA ASN A 9 -7.06 4.90 8.55
C ASN A 9 -8.36 4.93 7.75
N TYR A 10 -8.67 3.85 7.02
CA TYR A 10 -9.89 3.78 6.22
C TYR A 10 -11.16 3.96 7.08
N TYR A 11 -11.22 3.31 8.25
CA TYR A 11 -12.38 3.38 9.13
C TYR A 11 -12.53 4.77 9.79
N LEU A 12 -11.44 5.33 10.31
CA LEU A 12 -11.45 6.63 10.99
C LEU A 12 -11.75 7.79 10.01
N GLU A 13 -11.30 7.68 8.77
CA GLU A 13 -11.65 8.64 7.71
C GLU A 13 -13.12 8.55 7.33
N GLN A 14 -13.67 7.34 7.23
CA GLN A 14 -15.09 7.14 6.91
C GLN A 14 -16.01 7.67 8.01
N GLU A 15 -15.62 7.55 9.28
CA GLU A 15 -16.38 8.06 10.43
C GLU A 15 -16.13 9.56 10.71
N GLY A 16 -15.13 10.18 10.05
CA GLY A 16 -14.78 11.59 10.26
C GLY A 16 -14.08 11.88 11.61
N GLU A 17 -13.53 10.84 12.24
CA GLU A 17 -12.98 10.88 13.60
C GLU A 17 -11.45 10.91 13.61
N LEU A 18 -10.80 10.99 12.46
CA LEU A 18 -9.34 10.93 12.31
C LEU A 18 -8.59 11.92 13.24
N ASP A 19 -9.12 13.13 13.39
CA ASP A 19 -8.54 14.19 14.25
C ASP A 19 -8.64 13.89 15.75
N ASN A 20 -9.51 12.96 16.16
CA ASN A 20 -9.71 12.58 17.55
C ASN A 20 -8.78 11.43 18.00
N TYR A 21 -8.00 10.85 17.08
CA TYR A 21 -7.12 9.72 17.36
C TYR A 21 -5.66 10.01 17.00
N ASN A 22 -4.74 9.64 17.89
CA ASN A 22 -3.31 9.65 17.61
C ASN A 22 -2.87 8.31 17.05
N ILE A 23 -2.37 8.30 15.81
CA ILE A 23 -1.76 7.12 15.20
C ILE A 23 -0.29 7.08 15.59
N ILE A 24 0.07 6.11 16.44
CA ILE A 24 1.45 5.91 16.89
C ILE A 24 2.03 4.73 16.13
N SER A 25 3.16 4.92 15.47
CA SER A 25 3.90 3.83 14.82
C SER A 25 4.31 2.79 15.86
N SER A 26 3.94 1.54 15.61
CA SER A 26 4.34 0.43 16.46
C SER A 26 5.84 0.15 16.34
N GLU A 27 6.44 -0.47 17.37
CA GLU A 27 7.82 -0.98 17.34
C GLU A 27 7.99 -2.24 16.47
N PHE A 28 6.89 -2.75 15.89
CA PHE A 28 6.92 -3.87 14.96
C PHE A 28 7.25 -3.38 13.53
N ASP A 29 8.17 -4.09 12.87
CA ASP A 29 8.47 -3.86 11.45
C ASP A 29 7.19 -3.96 10.61
N GLY A 30 7.00 -3.00 9.71
CA GLY A 30 5.87 -3.01 8.79
C GLY A 30 5.89 -4.25 7.91
N GLU A 31 4.73 -4.83 7.66
CA GLU A 31 4.61 -5.95 6.74
C GLU A 31 4.48 -5.44 5.29
N ASP A 32 5.30 -5.98 4.39
CA ASP A 32 5.22 -5.67 2.96
C ASP A 32 4.07 -6.45 2.30
N PHE A 33 3.12 -5.73 1.71
CA PHE A 33 2.07 -6.35 0.90
C PHE A 33 2.61 -6.78 -0.46
N ALA A 34 2.32 -8.03 -0.86
CA ALA A 34 2.76 -8.59 -2.14
C ALA A 34 1.65 -9.40 -2.82
N VAL A 35 1.79 -9.60 -4.14
CA VAL A 35 0.89 -10.46 -4.92
C VAL A 35 1.46 -11.88 -4.98
N GLY A 36 0.74 -12.83 -4.36
CA GLY A 36 1.09 -14.25 -4.39
C GLY A 36 0.72 -14.93 -5.72
N ALA A 37 1.64 -15.75 -6.26
CA ALA A 37 1.40 -16.60 -7.44
C ALA A 37 1.98 -18.01 -7.22
N ARG A 38 1.54 -19.00 -8.01
CA ARG A 38 2.13 -20.36 -7.96
C ARG A 38 3.62 -20.29 -8.28
N LYS A 39 4.42 -21.14 -7.62
CA LYS A 39 5.89 -21.14 -7.78
C LYS A 39 6.36 -21.30 -9.23
N ALA A 40 5.58 -21.99 -10.08
CA ALA A 40 5.86 -22.20 -11.49
C ALA A 40 5.58 -20.97 -12.37
N ASP A 41 4.72 -20.04 -11.94
CA ASP A 41 4.24 -18.91 -12.75
C ASP A 41 5.23 -17.72 -12.75
N LYS A 42 6.49 -17.99 -13.14
CA LYS A 42 7.57 -16.98 -13.13
C LYS A 42 7.30 -15.81 -14.08
N THR A 43 6.70 -16.07 -15.24
CA THR A 43 6.35 -15.04 -16.22
C THR A 43 5.30 -14.09 -15.69
N LEU A 44 4.29 -14.61 -14.98
CA LEU A 44 3.23 -13.81 -14.38
C LEU A 44 3.81 -12.83 -13.34
N VAL A 45 4.62 -13.34 -12.41
CA VAL A 45 5.29 -12.51 -11.39
C VAL A 45 6.12 -11.41 -12.05
N LYS A 46 6.91 -11.75 -13.07
CA LYS A 46 7.72 -10.76 -13.79
C LYS A 46 6.85 -9.68 -14.44
N LYS A 47 5.70 -10.05 -15.03
CA LYS A 47 4.78 -9.11 -15.67
C LYS A 47 4.08 -8.20 -14.68
N ILE A 48 3.68 -8.73 -13.52
CA ILE A 48 3.09 -7.95 -12.44
C ILE A 48 4.09 -6.89 -11.94
N ASN A 49 5.34 -7.30 -11.66
CA ASN A 49 6.37 -6.36 -11.20
C ASN A 49 6.65 -5.26 -12.24
N GLN A 50 6.69 -5.61 -13.53
CA GLN A 50 6.83 -4.63 -14.61
C GLN A 50 5.64 -3.67 -14.70
N ALA A 51 4.42 -4.18 -14.48
CA ALA A 51 3.22 -3.36 -14.51
C ALA A 51 3.21 -2.36 -13.34
N PHE A 52 3.60 -2.77 -12.13
CA PHE A 52 3.69 -1.85 -10.99
C PHE A 52 4.66 -0.69 -11.24
N LYS A 53 5.86 -0.97 -11.76
CA LYS A 53 6.81 0.08 -12.14
C LYS A 53 6.24 1.03 -13.19
N LYS A 54 5.53 0.49 -14.19
CA LYS A 54 4.89 1.31 -15.22
C LYS A 54 3.79 2.21 -14.64
N LEU A 55 2.92 1.65 -13.79
CA LEU A 55 1.85 2.39 -13.12
C LEU A 55 2.39 3.50 -12.22
N TYR A 56 3.57 3.29 -11.61
CA TYR A 56 4.22 4.34 -10.83
C TYR A 56 4.83 5.43 -11.72
N GLN A 57 5.45 5.04 -12.84
CA GLN A 57 6.04 5.99 -13.79
C GLN A 57 4.99 6.84 -14.51
N ASP A 58 3.80 6.28 -14.78
CA ASP A 58 2.71 6.99 -15.45
C ASP A 58 1.76 7.75 -14.50
N GLY A 59 1.98 7.66 -13.18
CA GLY A 59 1.21 8.39 -12.16
C GLY A 59 -0.02 7.65 -11.65
N THR A 60 -0.45 6.58 -12.31
CA THR A 60 -1.68 5.84 -11.95
C THR A 60 -1.57 5.23 -10.55
N PHE A 61 -0.39 4.76 -10.15
CA PHE A 61 -0.19 4.19 -8.82
C PHE A 61 -0.44 5.25 -7.74
N GLN A 62 0.09 6.46 -7.92
CA GLN A 62 -0.05 7.57 -7.00
C GLN A 62 -1.51 8.04 -6.93
N GLU A 63 -2.23 8.06 -8.05
CA GLU A 63 -3.68 8.35 -8.06
C GLU A 63 -4.47 7.34 -7.21
N ILE A 64 -4.19 6.05 -7.38
CA ILE A 64 -4.82 4.99 -6.59
C ILE A 64 -4.43 5.12 -5.11
N SER A 65 -3.14 5.35 -4.83
CA SER A 65 -2.62 5.46 -3.46
C SER A 65 -3.26 6.63 -2.71
N ASN A 66 -3.31 7.80 -3.32
CA ASN A 66 -3.95 8.98 -2.72
C ASN A 66 -5.45 8.76 -2.51
N LYS A 67 -6.14 8.08 -3.44
CA LYS A 67 -7.57 7.81 -3.32
C LYS A 67 -7.92 6.94 -2.09
N TRP A 68 -7.08 5.97 -1.76
CA TRP A 68 -7.37 5.00 -0.70
C TRP A 68 -6.67 5.29 0.62
N PHE A 69 -5.54 5.99 0.58
CA PHE A 69 -4.66 6.18 1.75
C PHE A 69 -4.26 7.64 2.00
N GLY A 70 -4.56 8.56 1.08
CA GLY A 70 -4.17 9.98 1.21
C GLY A 70 -2.67 10.26 1.14
N GLU A 71 -1.83 9.24 0.95
CA GLU A 71 -0.37 9.33 0.83
C GLU A 71 0.16 8.37 -0.24
N ASP A 72 1.38 8.59 -0.73
CA ASP A 72 2.08 7.64 -1.63
C ASP A 72 2.67 6.49 -0.81
N VAL A 73 2.08 5.31 -0.93
CA VAL A 73 2.49 4.09 -0.23
C VAL A 73 3.43 3.20 -1.06
N ALA A 74 3.93 3.67 -2.21
CA ALA A 74 4.84 2.89 -3.05
C ALA A 74 6.15 2.56 -2.33
N THR A 75 6.56 1.30 -2.41
CA THR A 75 7.86 0.82 -1.93
C THR A 75 8.98 1.14 -2.93
N ASP A 76 10.23 1.08 -2.49
CA ASP A 76 11.39 1.35 -3.34
C ASP A 76 11.51 0.40 -4.53
N ASP A 77 10.97 -0.82 -4.42
CA ASP A 77 10.93 -1.81 -5.52
C ASP A 77 9.99 -1.41 -6.66
N VAL A 78 8.96 -0.60 -6.36
CA VAL A 78 8.00 -0.07 -7.33
C VAL A 78 8.49 1.25 -7.93
N LYS A 79 9.24 2.04 -7.16
CA LYS A 79 9.81 3.33 -7.56
C LYS A 79 10.99 3.19 -8.53
N ASN A 80 11.86 2.20 -8.31
CA ASN A 80 13.01 1.86 -9.16
C ASN A 80 12.61 0.95 -10.33
#